data_AF-A0A1E3VKS9-F1
#
_entry.id   AF-A0A1E3VKS9-F1
#
_cell.length_a   1.000
_cell.length_b   1.000
_cell.length_c   1.000
_cell.angle_alpha   90.00
_cell.angle_beta   90.00
_cell.angle_gamma   90.00
#
_symmetry.space_group_name_H-M   'P 1'
#
loop_
_entity.id
_entity.type
_entity.pdbx_description
1 polymer ?
#
loop_
_entity_poly.entity_id
_entity_poly.type
_entity_poly.pdbx_seq_one_letter_code
_entity_poly.pdbx_strand_id
1 'polypeptide(L)'
;MKEWVGIYGDPRDPDVDPVDWIERIPFTETRRYVIKIMETLQLYRSRLAGPENALHLVQDLNRGRRVPPSETASVQPVSTTAKTP
;
A
#
# COMPACT_ATOMS: atom_id res chain seq x y z
N MET A 1 -10.79 3.35 13.96
CA MET A 1 -9.57 2.68 13.42
C MET A 1 -9.17 1.47 14.26
N LYS A 2 -8.79 1.62 15.53
CA LYS A 2 -8.36 0.48 16.39
C LYS A 2 -9.41 -0.63 16.50
N GLU A 3 -10.68 -0.26 16.56
CA GLU A 3 -11.80 -1.21 16.61
C GLU A 3 -11.81 -2.18 15.41
N TRP A 4 -11.60 -1.67 14.20
CA TRP A 4 -11.67 -2.49 12.98
C TRP A 4 -10.37 -3.25 12.73
N VAL A 5 -9.24 -2.70 13.18
CA VAL A 5 -7.96 -3.43 13.21
C VAL A 5 -8.05 -4.65 14.12
N GLY A 6 -8.78 -4.57 15.24
CA GLY A 6 -9.02 -5.73 16.11
C GLY A 6 -9.97 -6.78 15.53
N ILE A 7 -10.90 -6.39 14.67
CA ILE A 7 -11.94 -7.29 14.11
C ILE A 7 -11.50 -7.94 12.79
N TYR A 8 -10.82 -7.17 11.92
CA TYR A 8 -10.46 -7.60 10.56
C TYR A 8 -8.95 -7.70 10.32
N GLY A 9 -8.12 -7.42 11.33
CA GLY A 9 -6.66 -7.40 11.22
C GLY A 9 -6.09 -6.03 10.82
N ASP A 10 -4.76 -5.90 10.90
CA ASP A 10 -4.04 -4.72 10.42
C ASP A 10 -3.88 -4.85 8.89
N PRO A 11 -4.40 -3.92 8.06
CA PRO A 11 -4.24 -3.97 6.60
C PRO A 11 -2.78 -3.80 6.14
N ARG A 12 -1.85 -3.56 7.07
CA ARG A 12 -0.40 -3.56 6.83
C ARG A 12 0.22 -4.94 6.98
N ASP A 13 -0.48 -5.89 7.58
CA ASP A 13 0.02 -7.26 7.67
C ASP A 13 -0.05 -7.91 6.29
N PRO A 14 0.98 -8.67 5.89
CA PRO A 14 1.05 -9.23 4.55
C PRO A 14 -0.05 -10.26 4.27
N ASP A 15 -0.66 -10.83 5.31
CA ASP A 15 -1.73 -11.82 5.22
C ASP A 15 -3.13 -11.21 5.05
N VAL A 16 -3.25 -9.88 5.13
CA VAL A 16 -4.51 -9.15 5.00
C VAL A 16 -4.51 -8.40 3.68
N ASP A 17 -5.53 -8.66 2.83
CA ASP A 17 -5.75 -7.83 1.63
C ASP A 17 -6.36 -6.48 2.05
N PRO A 18 -5.68 -5.35 1.78
CA PRO A 18 -6.21 -4.03 2.10
C PRO A 18 -7.52 -3.71 1.36
N VAL A 19 -7.77 -4.27 0.18
CA VAL A 19 -9.02 -4.06 -0.57
C VAL A 19 -10.18 -4.73 0.14
N ASP A 20 -10.03 -6.01 0.51
CA ASP A 20 -11.03 -6.74 1.29
C ASP A 20 -11.28 -6.09 2.66
N TRP A 21 -10.22 -5.55 3.28
CA TRP A 21 -10.35 -4.82 4.54
C TRP A 21 -11.22 -3.57 4.40
N ILE A 22 -11.07 -2.81 3.30
CA ILE A 22 -11.91 -1.64 3.00
C ILE A 22 -13.36 -2.06 2.75
N GLU A 23 -13.61 -3.13 2.00
CA GLU A 23 -14.97 -3.62 1.71
C GLU A 23 -15.70 -4.15 2.95
N ARG A 24 -14.97 -4.64 3.96
CA ARG A 24 -15.54 -5.10 5.23
C ARG A 24 -16.00 -3.98 6.16
N ILE A 25 -15.72 -2.72 5.83
CA ILE A 25 -16.20 -1.57 6.61
C ILE A 25 -17.74 -1.55 6.57
N PRO A 26 -18.43 -1.63 7.72
CA PRO A 26 -19.89 -1.74 7.78
C PRO A 26 -20.60 -0.43 7.43
N PHE A 27 -19.90 0.70 7.51
CA PHE A 27 -20.44 2.02 7.18
C PHE A 27 -20.13 2.37 5.72
N THR A 28 -21.16 2.37 4.88
CA THR A 28 -21.07 2.66 3.44
C THR A 28 -20.45 4.03 3.16
N GLU A 29 -20.82 5.06 3.93
CA GLU A 29 -20.24 6.40 3.84
C GLU A 29 -18.73 6.38 4.07
N THR A 30 -18.26 5.62 5.06
CA THR A 30 -16.82 5.52 5.32
C THR A 30 -16.10 4.79 4.20
N ARG A 31 -16.67 3.68 3.70
CA ARG A 31 -16.08 2.96 2.56
C ARG A 31 -15.95 3.85 1.34
N ARG A 32 -17.03 4.55 0.99
CA ARG A 32 -17.06 5.50 -0.13
C ARG A 32 -16.05 6.62 0.08
N TYR A 33 -15.92 7.14 1.30
CA TYR A 33 -14.94 8.18 1.62
C TYR A 33 -13.50 7.72 1.39
N VAL A 34 -13.15 6.50 1.83
CA VAL A 34 -11.81 5.92 1.61
C VAL A 34 -11.52 5.74 0.12
N ILE A 35 -12.45 5.17 -0.63
CA ILE A 35 -12.33 5.03 -2.09
C ILE A 35 -12.12 6.41 -2.73
N LYS A 36 -12.89 7.42 -2.30
CA LYS A 36 -12.77 8.77 -2.84
C LYS A 36 -11.40 9.40 -2.56
N ILE A 37 -10.81 9.16 -1.39
CA ILE A 37 -9.44 9.62 -1.09
C ILE A 37 -8.44 8.94 -2.02
N MET A 38 -8.57 7.62 -2.23
CA MET A 38 -7.65 6.90 -3.11
C MET A 38 -7.70 7.42 -4.56
N GLU A 39 -8.89 7.69 -5.09
CA GLU A 39 -9.07 8.36 -6.39
C GLU A 39 -8.42 9.74 -6.41
N THR A 40 -8.73 10.54 -5.39
CA THR A 40 -8.30 11.93 -5.30
C THR A 40 -6.77 12.04 -5.18
N LEU A 41 -6.13 11.09 -4.49
CA LEU A 41 -4.68 11.00 -4.40
C LEU A 41 -4.02 10.82 -5.78
N GLN A 42 -4.56 9.92 -6.61
CA GLN A 42 -4.05 9.72 -7.98
C GLN A 42 -4.26 10.95 -8.85
N LEU A 43 -5.41 11.62 -8.71
CA LEU A 43 -5.71 12.86 -9.42
C LEU A 43 -4.71 13.97 -9.07
N TYR A 44 -4.42 14.17 -7.78
CA TYR A 44 -3.44 15.17 -7.36
C TYR A 44 -2.03 14.82 -7.82
N ARG A 45 -1.65 13.54 -7.80
CA ARG A 45 -0.35 13.11 -8.31
C ARG A 45 -0.23 13.40 -9.80
N SER A 46 -1.26 13.10 -10.59
CA SER A 46 -1.32 13.44 -12.02
C SER A 46 -1.13 14.94 -12.26
N ARG A 47 -1.78 15.78 -11.44
CA ARG A 47 -1.71 17.25 -11.59
C ARG A 47 -0.36 17.85 -11.21
N LEU A 48 0.31 17.29 -10.20
CA LEU A 48 1.54 17.86 -9.65
C LEU A 48 2.82 17.26 -10.26
N ALA A 49 2.80 15.97 -10.59
CA ALA A 49 3.97 15.22 -11.05
C ALA A 49 3.83 14.71 -12.49
N GLY A 50 2.74 15.05 -13.20
CA GLY A 50 2.48 14.59 -14.56
C GLY A 50 1.68 13.28 -14.60
N PRO A 51 0.94 13.03 -15.70
CA PRO A 51 0.10 11.83 -15.86
C PRO A 51 0.90 10.52 -15.84
N GLU A 52 2.17 10.53 -16.21
CA GLU A 52 3.08 9.38 -16.17
C GLU A 52 3.38 8.88 -14.76
N ASN A 53 3.25 9.75 -13.75
CA ASN A 53 3.39 9.41 -12.34
C ASN A 53 2.04 9.13 -11.67
N ALA A 54 0.93 9.15 -12.42
CA ALA A 54 -0.37 8.72 -11.94
C ALA A 54 -0.51 7.19 -12.07
N LEU A 55 -1.52 6.59 -11.42
CA LEU A 55 -1.87 5.16 -11.54
C LEU A 55 -0.98 4.18 -10.75
N HIS A 56 -0.46 4.59 -9.60
CA HIS A 56 0.31 3.71 -8.71
C HIS A 56 -0.54 3.10 -7.58
N LEU A 57 -1.84 2.83 -7.83
CA LEU A 57 -2.79 2.45 -6.79
C LEU A 57 -2.34 1.21 -6.00
N VAL A 58 -1.85 0.17 -6.69
CA VAL A 58 -1.35 -1.05 -6.04
C VAL A 58 -0.15 -0.75 -5.14
N GLN A 59 0.77 0.11 -5.60
CA GLN A 59 1.93 0.51 -4.80
C GLN A 59 1.52 1.36 -3.60
N ASP A 60 0.51 2.22 -3.74
CA ASP A 60 -0.02 3.05 -2.65
C ASP A 60 -0.78 2.20 -1.61
N LEU A 61 -1.52 1.18 -2.03
CA LEU A 61 -2.17 0.21 -1.13
C LEU A 61 -1.15 -0.64 -0.38
N ASN A 62 -0.07 -1.03 -1.04
CA ASN A 62 1.02 -1.80 -0.42
C ASN A 62 1.98 -0.92 0.39
N ARG A 63 1.83 0.41 0.36
CA ARG A 63 2.70 1.34 1.07
C ARG A 63 2.54 1.16 2.58
N GLY A 64 3.62 0.77 3.24
CA GLY A 64 3.62 0.53 4.69
C GLY A 64 3.18 -0.86 5.10
N ARG A 65 3.07 -1.81 4.14
CA ARG A 65 3.03 -3.24 4.48
C ARG A 65 4.27 -3.62 5.27
N ARG A 66 4.08 -4.39 6.33
CA ARG A 66 5.18 -4.94 7.12
C ARG A 66 5.82 -6.04 6.31
N VAL A 67 7.12 -5.91 6.04
CA VAL A 67 7.91 -7.04 5.56
C VAL A 67 8.02 -8.01 6.73
N PRO A 68 7.65 -9.30 6.56
CA PRO A 68 7.81 -10.27 7.62
C PRO A 68 9.30 -10.36 8.01
N PRO A 69 9.64 -10.42 9.30
CA PRO A 69 11.03 -10.42 9.76
C PRO A 69 11.88 -11.54 9.15
N SER A 70 11.24 -12.61 8.65
CA SER A 70 11.86 -13.73 7.95
C SER A 70 12.48 -13.37 6.60
N GLU A 71 12.08 -12.27 5.95
CA GLU A 71 12.59 -11.83 4.64
C GLU A 71 13.72 -10.80 4.77
N THR A 72 13.73 -10.02 5.87
CA THR A 72 14.83 -9.10 6.21
C THR A 72 16.13 -9.81 6.60
N ALA A 73 16.09 -11.11 6.92
CA ALA A 73 17.27 -11.88 7.30
C ALA A 73 18.12 -12.40 6.11
N SER A 74 17.64 -12.28 4.86
CA SER A 74 18.34 -12.83 3.67
C SER A 74 18.69 -11.80 2.60
N VAL A 75 18.52 -10.49 2.85
CA VAL A 75 19.03 -9.46 1.93
C VAL A 75 20.51 -9.21 2.24
N GLN A 76 21.38 -10.09 1.74
CA GLN A 76 22.80 -9.75 1.61
C GLN A 76 22.94 -8.64 0.55
N PRO A 77 23.76 -7.60 0.77
CA PRO A 77 24.00 -6.61 -0.26
C PRO A 77 24.71 -7.30 -1.42
N VAL A 78 24.02 -7.45 -2.56
CA VAL A 78 24.63 -7.88 -3.81
C VAL A 78 25.78 -6.91 -4.10
N SER A 79 26.99 -7.42 -4.04
CA SER A 79 28.20 -6.67 -4.36
C SER A 79 28.21 -6.45 -5.86
N THR A 80 27.86 -5.25 -6.32
CA THR A 80 28.15 -4.80 -7.68
C THR A 80 29.66 -4.63 -7.78
N THR A 81 30.39 -5.69 -8.14
CA THR A 81 31.75 -5.51 -8.67
C THR A 81 31.59 -4.96 -10.09
N ALA A 82 32.02 -3.71 -10.28
CA ALA A 82 32.10 -3.09 -11.58
C ALA A 82 33.15 -3.86 -12.41
N LYS A 83 32.69 -4.56 -13.45
CA LYS A 83 33.55 -5.10 -14.50
C LYS A 83 33.38 -4.24 -15.75
N THR A 84 34.37 -3.41 -16.05
CA THR A 84 34.60 -2.87 -17.40
C THR A 84 36.06 -2.41 -17.53
N PRO A 85 36.60 -2.41 -18.76
CA PRO A 85 37.17 -3.54 -19.50
C PRO A 85 38.68 -3.73 -19.24
#